data_AF-A0A358M901-F1
#
_entry.id   AF-A0A358M901-F1
#
_cell.length_a   1.000
_cell.length_b   1.000
_cell.length_c   1.000
_cell.angle_alpha   90.00
_cell.angle_beta   90.00
_cell.angle_gamma   90.00
#
_symmetry.space_group_name_H-M   'P 1'
#
loop_
_entity.id
_entity.type
_entity.pdbx_description
1 polymer ?
#
loop_
_entity_poly.entity_id
_entity_poly.type
_entity_poly.pdbx_seq_one_letter_code
_entity_poly.pdbx_strand_id
1 'polypeptide(L)' 'SILWKDAKKAAEAAKALKLTASDLLSLGVIDRVIRENGKDFTGIYHTLKKRFRVSTERKLQMPVEDLVEQRYKRFRKM' A
#
# COMPACT_ATOMS: atom_id res chain seq x y z
N SER A 1 0.88 26.22 4.89
CA SER A 1 -0.41 25.58 5.24
C SER A 1 -1.45 26.04 4.23
N ILE A 2 -1.85 25.16 3.30
CA ILE A 2 -2.73 25.49 2.15
C ILE A 2 -4.21 25.54 2.57
N LEU A 3 -4.64 24.60 3.42
CA LEU A 3 -6.04 24.50 3.86
C LEU A 3 -6.38 25.34 5.09
N TRP A 4 -5.45 25.50 6.04
CA TRP A 4 -5.78 26.10 7.34
C TRP A 4 -4.92 27.29 7.76
N LYS A 5 -3.91 27.68 6.97
CA LYS A 5 -2.89 28.71 7.31
C LYS A 5 -2.21 28.59 8.69
N ASP A 6 -2.53 27.56 9.47
CA ASP A 6 -1.98 27.25 10.78
C ASP A 6 -1.27 25.88 10.74
N ALA A 7 -0.06 25.82 11.31
CA ALA A 7 0.73 24.60 11.42
C ALA A 7 0.23 23.67 12.53
N LYS A 8 -0.46 24.21 13.55
CA LYS A 8 -1.01 23.43 14.67
C LYS A 8 -2.13 22.46 14.24
N LYS A 9 -2.77 22.71 13.09
CA LYS A 9 -3.82 21.85 12.52
C LYS A 9 -3.30 20.69 11.68
N ALA A 10 -1.99 20.43 11.69
CA ALA A 10 -1.40 19.34 10.91
C ALA A 10 -1.99 17.96 11.24
N ALA A 11 -2.26 17.67 12.52
CA ALA A 11 -2.85 16.39 12.93
C ALA A 11 -4.30 16.22 12.43
N GLU A 12 -5.09 17.29 12.46
CA GLU A 12 -6.46 17.32 11.94
C GLU A 12 -6.46 17.11 10.42
N ALA A 13 -5.57 17.81 9.70
CA ALA A 13 -5.38 17.64 8.27
C ALA A 13 -4.94 16.22 7.90
N ALA A 14 -3.98 15.63 8.62
CA ALA A 14 -3.51 14.27 8.37
C ALA A 14 -4.64 13.23 8.54
N LYS A 15 -5.51 13.41 9.55
CA LYS A 15 -6.68 12.57 9.76
C LYS A 15 -7.71 12.74 8.64
N ALA A 16 -7.97 13.97 8.19
CA ALA A 16 -8.89 14.24 7.08
C ALA A 16 -8.42 13.64 5.75
N LEU A 17 -7.09 13.63 5.52
CA LEU A 17 -6.48 13.08 4.31
C LEU A 17 -6.43 11.55 4.28
N LYS A 18 -6.76 10.86 5.38
CA LYS A 18 -6.82 9.39 5.46
C LYS A 18 -5.54 8.70 4.95
N LEU A 19 -4.39 9.16 5.44
CA LEU A 19 -3.06 8.74 4.97
C LEU A 19 -2.50 7.51 5.71
N THR A 20 -3.25 6.88 6.62
CA THR A 20 -2.73 5.73 7.37
C THR A 20 -2.77 4.46 6.52
N ALA A 21 -1.93 3.48 6.85
CA ALA A 21 -1.93 2.19 6.14
C ALA A 21 -3.30 1.49 6.19
N SER A 22 -4.02 1.60 7.32
CA SER A 22 -5.38 1.06 7.47
C SER A 22 -6.40 1.78 6.59
N ASP A 23 -6.27 3.10 6.46
CA ASP A 23 -7.13 3.89 5.58
C ASP A 23 -6.90 3.52 4.11
N LEU A 24 -5.65 3.49 3.67
CA LEU A 24 -5.28 3.14 2.29
C LEU A 24 -5.72 1.72 1.93
N LEU A 25 -5.67 0.79 2.89
CA LEU A 25 -6.19 -0.57 2.70
C LEU A 25 -7.72 -0.56 2.54
N SER A 26 -8.43 0.21 3.37
CA SER A 26 -9.89 0.33 3.32
C SER A 26 -10.37 1.01 2.04
N LEU A 27 -9.56 1.92 1.48
CA LEU A 27 -9.80 2.58 0.20
C LEU A 27 -9.40 1.72 -1.01
N GLY A 28 -8.83 0.53 -0.80
CA GLY A 28 -8.39 -0.36 -1.89
C GLY A 28 -7.16 0.13 -2.66
N VAL A 29 -6.43 1.12 -2.15
CA VAL A 29 -5.21 1.67 -2.77
C VAL A 29 -4.06 0.67 -2.68
N ILE A 30 -3.92 0.04 -1.51
CA ILE A 30 -2.89 -0.96 -1.23
C ILE A 30 -3.53 -2.34 -1.02
N ASP A 31 -2.77 -3.40 -1.32
CA ASP A 31 -3.27 -4.77 -1.19
C ASP A 31 -3.12 -5.32 0.23
N ARG A 32 -2.20 -4.75 1.02
CA ARG A 32 -1.84 -5.28 2.34
C ARG A 32 -1.07 -4.27 3.19
N VAL A 33 -1.28 -4.35 4.51
CA VAL A 33 -0.44 -3.70 5.52
C VAL A 33 0.56 -4.71 6.09
N ILE A 34 1.82 -4.32 6.22
CA ILE A 34 2.86 -5.12 6.87
C ILE A 34 3.00 -4.60 8.29
N ARG A 35 2.78 -5.47 9.28
CA ARG A 35 2.89 -5.09 10.70
C ARG A 35 4.35 -5.09 11.11
N GLU A 36 4.76 -4.04 11.81
CA GLU A 36 6.09 -3.89 12.37
C GLU A 36 6.09 -4.29 13.84
N ASN A 37 7.07 -5.08 14.28
CA ASN A 37 7.19 -5.54 15.66
C ASN A 37 8.34 -4.79 16.34
N GLY A 38 8.15 -3.49 16.56
CA GLY A 38 9.15 -2.63 17.18
C GLY A 38 10.29 -2.27 16.21
N LYS A 39 11.52 -2.19 16.72
CA LYS A 39 12.68 -1.72 15.95
C LYS A 39 13.43 -2.83 15.20
N ASP A 40 13.10 -4.10 15.42
CA ASP A 40 13.72 -5.21 14.70
C ASP A 40 12.93 -5.54 13.43
N PHE A 41 13.57 -5.33 12.29
CA PHE A 41 13.00 -5.57 10.96
C PHE A 41 13.51 -6.86 10.32
N THR A 42 14.38 -7.63 10.98
CA THR A 42 15.02 -8.81 10.39
C THR A 42 14.00 -9.85 9.92
N GLY A 43 13.02 -10.18 10.77
CA GLY A 43 11.92 -11.09 10.42
C GLY A 43 10.99 -10.53 9.34
N ILE A 44 10.82 -9.21 9.31
CA ILE A 44 10.00 -8.50 8.32
C ILE A 44 10.66 -8.60 6.94
N TYR A 45 11.96 -8.35 6.85
CA TYR A 45 12.72 -8.48 5.61
C TYR A 45 12.69 -9.89 5.05
N HIS A 46 12.84 -10.90 5.90
CA HIS A 46 12.73 -12.30 5.47
C HIS A 46 11.33 -12.60 4.91
N THR A 47 10.29 -12.16 5.61
CA THR A 47 8.89 -12.32 5.19
C THR A 47 8.62 -11.61 3.86
N LEU A 48 9.11 -10.38 3.71
CA LEU A 48 9.00 -9.59 2.48
C LEU A 48 9.68 -10.30 1.30
N LYS A 49 10.93 -10.74 1.48
CA LYS A 49 11.68 -11.44 0.43
C LYS A 49 10.94 -12.69 -0.05
N LYS A 50 10.45 -13.52 0.88
CA LYS A 50 9.67 -14.72 0.55
C LYS A 50 8.39 -14.37 -0.20
N ARG A 51 7.67 -13.34 0.25
CA ARG A 51 6.42 -12.90 -0.39
C ARG A 51 6.63 -12.33 -1.78
N PHE A 52 7.63 -11.46 -1.95
CA PHE A 52 7.94 -10.90 -3.26
C PHE A 52 8.27 -12.00 -4.25
N ARG A 53 9.13 -12.96 -3.86
CA ARG A 53 9.46 -14.12 -4.70
C ARG A 53 8.20 -14.86 -5.18
N VAL A 54 7.35 -15.30 -4.24
CA VAL A 54 6.11 -16.03 -4.58
C VAL A 54 5.17 -15.18 -5.45
N SER A 55 5.01 -13.90 -5.13
CA SER A 55 4.11 -13.02 -5.89
C SER A 55 4.60 -12.74 -7.31
N THR A 56 5.92 -12.60 -7.49
CA THR A 56 6.54 -12.36 -8.78
C THR A 56 6.51 -13.63 -9.61
N GLU A 57 6.87 -14.79 -9.05
CA GLU A 57 6.78 -16.08 -9.72
C GLU A 57 5.36 -16.34 -10.24
N ARG A 58 4.34 -16.11 -9.40
CA ARG A 58 2.94 -16.25 -9.84
C ARG A 58 2.58 -15.33 -11.00
N LYS A 59 3.02 -14.06 -10.97
CA LYS A 59 2.74 -13.08 -12.04
C LYS A 59 3.47 -13.40 -13.33
N LEU A 60 4.68 -13.97 -13.25
CA LEU A 60 5.46 -14.37 -14.41
C LEU A 60 4.81 -15.54 -15.18
N GLN A 61 3.99 -16.35 -14.52
CA GLN A 61 3.23 -17.44 -15.16
C GLN A 61 1.95 -16.97 -15.85
N MET A 62 1.63 -15.67 -15.79
CA MET A 62 0.42 -15.12 -16.41
C MET A 62 0.74 -14.54 -17.79
N PRO A 63 -0.19 -14.63 -18.75
CA PRO A 63 -0.10 -13.90 -20.01
C PRO A 63 0.05 -12.40 -19.77
N VAL A 64 0.78 -11.72 -20.65
CA VAL A 64 1.04 -10.28 -20.53
C VAL A 64 -0.26 -9.49 -20.63
N GLU A 65 -1.17 -9.94 -21.48
CA GLU A 65 -2.49 -9.34 -21.71
C GLU A 65 -3.31 -9.31 -20.41
N ASP A 66 -3.29 -10.41 -19.66
CA ASP A 66 -3.97 -10.52 -18.36
C ASP A 66 -3.33 -9.61 -17.32
N LEU A 67 -2.00 -9.47 -17.31
CA LEU A 67 -1.30 -8.57 -16.39
C LEU A 67 -1.65 -7.10 -16.66
N VAL A 68 -1.76 -6.72 -17.93
CA VAL A 68 -2.15 -5.37 -18.37
C VAL A 68 -3.59 -5.10 -17.99
N GLU A 69 -4.51 -6.02 -18.30
CA GLU A 69 -5.93 -5.86 -18.00
C GLU A 69 -6.19 -5.79 -16.48
N GLN A 70 -5.51 -6.62 -15.69
CA GLN A 70 -5.61 -6.56 -14.23
C GLN A 70 -5.10 -5.23 -13.66
N ARG A 71 -4.02 -4.69 -14.22
CA ARG A 71 -3.50 -3.38 -13.85
C ARG A 71 -4.53 -2.28 -14.19
N TYR A 72 -5.10 -2.32 -15.39
CA TYR A 72 -6.13 -1.37 -15.81
C TYR A 72 -7.35 -1.41 -14.89
N LYS A 73 -7.91 -2.61 -14.63
CA LYS A 73 -9.03 -2.80 -13.71
C LYS A 73 -8.74 -2.31 -12.30
N ARG A 74 -7.51 -2.50 -11.79
CA ARG A 74 -7.12 -2.01 -10.46
C ARG A 74 -7.24 -0.50 -10.37
N PHE A 75 -6.66 0.23 -11.32
CA PHE A 75 -6.67 1.70 -11.29
C PHE A 75 -8.01 2.30 -11.70
N ARG A 76 -8.83 1.59 -12.48
CA ARG A 76 -10.15 2.08 -12.91
C ARG A 76 -11.27 1.89 -11.88
N LYS A 77 -11.09 0.96 -10.93
CA LYS A 77 -11.99 0.75 -9.80
C LYS A 77 -11.80 1.76 -8.67
N MET A 78 -10.75 2.59 -8.75
CA MET A 78 -10.44 3.65 -7.80
C MET A 78 -11.02 4.99 -8.26
#